data_AF-A0A6M5YBU6-F1
#
_entry.id   AF-A0A6M5YBU6-F1
#
_cell.length_a   1.000
_cell.length_b   1.000
_cell.length_c   1.000
_cell.angle_alpha   90.00
_cell.angle_beta   90.00
_cell.angle_gamma   90.00
#
_symmetry.space_group_name_H-M   'P 1'
#
loop_
_entity.id
_entity.type
_entity.pdbx_description
1 polymer ?
#
loop_
_entity_poly.entity_id
_entity_poly.type
_entity_poly.pdbx_seq_one_letter_code
_entity_poly.pdbx_strand_id
1 'polypeptide(L)'
;MRNTFIFFLLILITIGTPVLGQNGAKKIYVAQVNNSDTTITKRDRDEITFQAKTTINNLKELLELVTSTIPSEAELDKAIKDSYLPNSNQLFYNDAIVIEDDIDPKHTSSTNTADLPVDRYLKNLAIYYSKSDTSTIKFSPALITTLIEGKSYPYIKAFFTSTFSGKYIDPQNSQSDSYYQTVQRVAELRVQKIDGKWRTYIVRLGFLQPGEGLTSETKSVVVTTTGPAKPIASKLVLYRSSNTGKDSVTVKWDNRWLNVVRSTTEQVPVGFYQYRKIDNTSQAFVSITLSNSDQNLAFRAPNGSISTFSKIAPTRRLTALLQIIAGTAALGASYAGYSWLQRNYNDYTSQLTSLNAEYAIWKTLSQQPGESPAASMPFNNYAQPGIYAVYGGGIVGSGLVLNGIRQLLKASKHRSVR
;
A
#
# COMPACT_ATOMS: atom_id res chain seq x y z
N MET A 1 -50.09 -23.29 1.03
CA MET A 1 -49.86 -21.92 0.50
C MET A 1 -48.36 -21.66 0.40
N ARG A 2 -47.74 -21.85 -0.78
CA ARG A 2 -46.27 -21.91 -0.94
C ARG A 2 -45.69 -20.85 -1.91
N ASN A 3 -46.49 -19.89 -2.38
CA ASN A 3 -46.14 -19.01 -3.51
C ASN A 3 -45.93 -17.52 -3.19
N THR A 4 -46.02 -17.07 -1.94
CA THR A 4 -45.85 -15.64 -1.61
C THR A 4 -44.40 -15.22 -1.28
N PHE A 5 -43.47 -16.17 -1.12
CA PHE A 5 -42.06 -15.86 -0.84
C PHE A 5 -41.21 -15.62 -2.11
N ILE A 6 -41.68 -16.09 -3.27
CA ILE A 6 -40.94 -15.97 -4.55
C ILE A 6 -41.03 -14.55 -5.15
N PHE A 7 -42.07 -13.78 -4.83
CA PHE A 7 -42.23 -12.41 -5.36
C PHE A 7 -41.33 -11.36 -4.68
N PHE A 8 -40.91 -11.58 -3.43
CA PHE A 8 -40.00 -10.65 -2.74
C PHE A 8 -38.52 -10.86 -3.12
N LEU A 9 -38.16 -12.07 -3.57
CA LEU A 9 -36.80 -12.35 -4.04
C LEU A 9 -36.56 -11.83 -5.48
N LEU A 10 -37.61 -11.68 -6.30
CA LEU A 10 -37.48 -11.23 -7.69
C LEU A 10 -37.34 -9.71 -7.84
N ILE A 11 -37.79 -8.91 -6.86
CA ILE A 11 -37.69 -7.43 -6.91
C ILE A 11 -36.31 -6.94 -6.43
N LEU A 12 -35.55 -7.76 -5.69
CA LEU A 12 -34.16 -7.45 -5.32
C LEU A 12 -33.13 -7.76 -6.42
N ILE A 13 -33.52 -8.45 -7.49
CA ILE A 13 -32.62 -8.80 -8.62
C ILE A 13 -32.74 -7.79 -9.79
N THR A 14 -33.74 -6.91 -9.79
CA THR A 14 -33.93 -5.89 -10.84
C THR A 14 -33.59 -4.46 -10.41
N ILE A 15 -32.88 -4.27 -9.30
CA ILE A 15 -32.03 -3.06 -9.16
C ILE A 15 -30.77 -3.34 -9.96
N GLY A 16 -30.94 -3.35 -11.28
CA GLY A 16 -29.86 -3.06 -12.18
C GLY A 16 -29.20 -1.80 -11.64
N THR A 17 -27.94 -1.91 -11.27
CA THR A 17 -27.05 -0.75 -11.29
C THR A 17 -27.43 0.05 -12.52
N PRO A 18 -27.67 1.36 -12.47
CA PRO A 18 -27.67 2.13 -13.69
C PRO A 18 -26.27 1.96 -14.24
N VAL A 19 -26.13 0.99 -15.16
CA VAL A 19 -25.11 0.99 -16.18
C VAL A 19 -25.45 2.24 -16.95
N LEU A 20 -24.92 3.36 -16.44
CA LEU A 20 -24.80 4.59 -17.18
C LEU A 20 -24.16 4.15 -18.49
N GLY A 21 -24.97 4.11 -19.54
CA GLY A 21 -24.54 3.93 -20.90
C GLY A 21 -23.53 5.03 -21.20
N GLN A 22 -22.26 4.72 -20.97
CA GLN A 22 -21.13 5.43 -21.52
C GLN A 22 -20.58 4.49 -22.58
N ASN A 23 -21.07 4.68 -23.80
CA ASN A 23 -20.49 4.11 -25.00
C ASN A 23 -19.01 4.50 -25.05
N GLY A 24 -18.15 3.50 -24.84
CA GLY A 24 -16.70 3.63 -24.73
C GLY A 24 -16.21 2.78 -23.56
N ALA A 25 -15.67 1.59 -23.86
CA ALA A 25 -15.18 0.64 -22.87
C ALA A 25 -14.24 1.32 -21.86
N LYS A 26 -14.71 1.51 -20.62
CA LYS A 26 -13.93 2.10 -19.55
C LYS A 26 -12.89 1.11 -19.03
N LYS A 27 -11.64 1.56 -18.96
CA LYS A 27 -10.55 0.80 -18.36
C LYS A 27 -10.67 0.88 -16.84
N ILE A 28 -10.76 -0.28 -16.19
CA ILE A 28 -10.75 -0.41 -14.73
C ILE A 28 -9.42 -1.06 -14.33
N TYR A 29 -8.66 -0.37 -13.49
CA TYR A 29 -7.37 -0.84 -12.99
C TYR A 29 -7.51 -1.32 -11.54
N VAL A 30 -6.79 -2.39 -11.19
CA VAL A 30 -6.67 -2.89 -9.82
C VAL A 30 -5.21 -2.76 -9.40
N ALA A 31 -4.96 -2.04 -8.31
CA ALA A 31 -3.64 -1.97 -7.68
C ALA A 31 -3.56 -3.05 -6.60
N GLN A 32 -2.56 -3.93 -6.71
CA GLN A 32 -2.30 -5.00 -5.73
C GLN A 32 -0.86 -4.89 -5.25
N VAL A 33 -0.68 -4.87 -3.92
CA VAL A 33 0.63 -4.97 -3.29
C VAL A 33 0.91 -6.46 -3.10
N ASN A 34 1.73 -7.03 -3.98
CA ASN A 34 2.20 -8.41 -3.82
C ASN A 34 3.23 -8.46 -2.69
N ASN A 35 2.94 -9.21 -1.64
CA ASN A 35 3.99 -9.77 -0.79
C ASN A 35 4.77 -10.76 -1.65
N SER A 36 6.01 -10.46 -2.00
CA SER A 36 6.97 -11.54 -2.18
C SER A 36 7.29 -12.07 -0.78
N ASP A 37 6.41 -12.90 -0.21
CA ASP A 37 6.70 -13.76 0.96
C ASP A 37 7.69 -14.86 0.52
N THR A 38 8.79 -14.47 -0.10
CA THR A 38 9.93 -15.34 -0.32
C THR A 38 10.71 -15.34 0.98
N THR A 39 10.38 -16.26 1.87
CA THR A 39 11.23 -16.60 3.01
C THR A 39 12.64 -16.76 2.50
N ILE A 40 13.54 -15.87 2.93
CA ILE A 40 14.90 -15.82 2.43
C ILE A 40 15.64 -17.06 2.95
N THR A 41 15.99 -17.94 2.02
CA THR A 41 16.63 -19.22 2.35
C THR A 41 18.09 -19.01 2.73
N LYS A 42 18.73 -20.04 3.30
CA LYS A 42 20.19 -20.00 3.53
C LYS A 42 20.95 -19.77 2.23
N ARG A 43 20.55 -20.45 1.15
CA ARG A 43 21.12 -20.28 -0.19
C ARG A 43 21.01 -18.83 -0.68
N ASP A 44 19.86 -18.19 -0.49
CA ASP A 44 19.68 -16.78 -0.84
C ASP A 44 20.64 -15.89 -0.03
N ARG A 45 20.82 -16.14 1.27
CA ARG A 45 21.76 -15.39 2.12
C ARG A 45 23.22 -15.56 1.65
N ASP A 46 23.60 -16.76 1.27
CA ASP A 46 24.95 -17.04 0.76
C ASP A 46 25.17 -16.33 -0.59
N GLU A 47 24.18 -16.34 -1.48
CA GLU A 47 24.21 -15.61 -2.76
C GLU A 47 24.29 -14.10 -2.54
N ILE A 48 23.46 -13.54 -1.65
CA ILE A 48 23.49 -12.11 -1.29
C ILE A 48 24.86 -11.71 -0.74
N THR A 49 25.44 -12.52 0.13
CA THR A 49 26.77 -12.28 0.72
C THR A 49 27.86 -12.30 -0.35
N PHE A 50 27.77 -13.24 -1.30
CA PHE A 50 28.68 -13.30 -2.44
C PHE A 50 28.56 -12.05 -3.33
N GLN A 51 27.34 -11.66 -3.69
CA GLN A 51 27.08 -10.46 -4.48
C GLN A 51 27.60 -9.20 -3.77
N ALA A 52 27.44 -9.10 -2.45
CA ALA A 52 27.97 -8.01 -1.65
C ALA A 52 29.48 -7.82 -1.81
N LYS A 53 30.24 -8.92 -1.65
CA LYS A 53 31.70 -8.92 -1.80
C LYS A 53 32.10 -8.55 -3.22
N THR A 54 31.40 -9.08 -4.22
CA THR A 54 31.60 -8.73 -5.62
C THR A 54 31.35 -7.24 -5.86
N THR A 55 30.28 -6.65 -5.31
CA THR A 55 30.02 -5.20 -5.42
C THR A 55 31.15 -4.36 -4.82
N ILE A 56 31.71 -4.75 -3.67
CA ILE A 56 32.85 -4.03 -3.06
C ILE A 56 34.13 -4.16 -3.89
N ASN A 57 34.39 -5.33 -4.48
CA ASN A 57 35.51 -5.51 -5.40
C ASN A 57 35.33 -4.69 -6.67
N ASN A 58 34.14 -4.68 -7.28
CA ASN A 58 33.86 -3.88 -8.45
C ASN A 58 33.94 -2.38 -8.16
N LEU A 59 33.58 -1.95 -6.94
CA LEU A 59 33.82 -0.58 -6.49
C LEU A 59 35.32 -0.25 -6.52
N LYS A 60 36.17 -1.13 -5.97
CA LYS A 60 37.64 -0.97 -6.01
C LYS A 60 38.13 -0.83 -7.46
N GLU A 61 37.70 -1.73 -8.34
CA GLU A 61 38.08 -1.72 -9.76
C GLU A 61 37.63 -0.43 -10.47
N LEU A 62 36.44 0.08 -10.16
CA LEU A 62 35.98 1.36 -10.68
C LEU A 62 36.88 2.52 -10.21
N LEU A 63 37.23 2.57 -8.92
CA LEU A 63 38.13 3.62 -8.40
C LEU A 63 39.52 3.54 -9.03
N GLU A 64 40.03 2.32 -9.25
CA GLU A 64 41.30 2.09 -9.96
C GLU A 64 41.24 2.51 -11.43
N LEU A 65 40.13 2.21 -12.13
CA LEU A 65 39.90 2.66 -13.50
C LEU A 65 39.86 4.20 -13.58
N VAL A 66 39.16 4.84 -12.65
CA VAL A 66 39.00 6.30 -12.60
C VAL A 66 40.33 7.02 -12.36
N THR A 67 41.26 6.36 -11.67
CA THR A 67 42.59 6.87 -11.33
C THR A 67 43.69 6.33 -12.25
N SER A 68 43.33 5.63 -13.32
CA SER A 68 44.28 5.12 -14.32
C SER A 68 44.62 6.18 -15.36
N THR A 69 45.83 6.10 -15.92
CA THR A 69 46.27 6.87 -17.10
C THR A 69 45.84 6.27 -18.43
N ILE A 70 45.27 5.06 -18.43
CA ILE A 70 44.93 4.29 -19.63
C ILE A 70 43.66 4.81 -20.35
N PRO A 71 42.49 4.97 -19.69
CA PRO A 71 41.26 5.31 -20.38
C PRO A 71 41.26 6.77 -20.86
N SER A 72 40.65 7.00 -22.02
CA SER A 72 40.32 8.34 -22.49
C SER A 72 39.25 9.00 -21.61
N GLU A 73 39.14 10.33 -21.66
CA GLU A 73 38.13 11.07 -20.89
C GLU A 73 36.69 10.61 -21.22
N ALA A 74 36.40 10.30 -22.49
CA ALA A 74 35.09 9.81 -22.91
C ALA A 74 34.78 8.40 -22.35
N GLU A 75 35.78 7.52 -22.29
CA GLU A 75 35.63 6.19 -21.69
C GLU A 75 35.43 6.28 -20.17
N LEU A 76 36.17 7.20 -19.52
CA LEU A 76 36.03 7.49 -18.10
C LEU A 76 34.62 8.02 -17.77
N ASP A 77 34.15 9.02 -18.51
CA ASP A 77 32.81 9.59 -18.36
C ASP A 77 31.72 8.51 -18.54
N LYS A 78 31.92 7.61 -19.49
CA LYS A 78 31.03 6.48 -19.71
C LYS A 78 31.05 5.52 -18.52
N ALA A 79 32.23 5.14 -18.03
CA ALA A 79 32.37 4.25 -16.88
C ALA A 79 31.73 4.83 -15.61
N ILE A 80 31.92 6.14 -15.38
CA ILE A 80 31.28 6.87 -14.28
C ILE A 80 29.76 6.82 -14.41
N LYS A 81 29.20 7.17 -15.57
CA LYS A 81 27.75 7.12 -15.81
C LYS A 81 27.18 5.71 -15.67
N ASP A 82 27.87 4.71 -16.24
CA ASP A 82 27.45 3.32 -16.18
C ASP A 82 27.45 2.79 -14.73
N SER A 83 28.25 3.38 -13.83
CA SER A 83 28.28 2.96 -12.42
C SER A 83 26.99 3.25 -11.64
N TYR A 84 26.15 4.20 -12.08
CA TYR A 84 24.93 4.59 -11.35
C TYR A 84 23.66 4.63 -12.21
N LEU A 85 23.77 4.51 -13.54
CA LEU A 85 22.62 4.34 -14.41
C LEU A 85 22.20 2.86 -14.52
N PRO A 86 20.93 2.55 -14.83
CA PRO A 86 20.48 1.17 -14.98
C PRO A 86 21.19 0.43 -16.14
N ASN A 87 22.13 -0.46 -15.82
CA ASN A 87 22.81 -1.36 -16.76
C ASN A 87 23.45 -2.56 -16.01
N SER A 88 24.26 -3.38 -16.70
CA SER A 88 24.93 -4.55 -16.11
C SER A 88 26.05 -4.21 -15.12
N ASN A 89 26.67 -3.04 -15.29
CA ASN A 89 27.82 -2.54 -14.54
C ASN A 89 27.40 -1.56 -13.42
N GLN A 90 26.10 -1.40 -13.20
CA GLN A 90 25.57 -0.53 -12.15
C GLN A 90 26.02 -1.01 -10.77
N LEU A 91 26.75 -0.16 -10.05
CA LEU A 91 27.21 -0.40 -8.68
C LEU A 91 26.39 0.40 -7.67
N PHE A 92 26.12 1.66 -7.98
CA PHE A 92 25.32 2.56 -7.14
C PHE A 92 23.86 2.49 -7.56
N TYR A 93 22.95 2.55 -6.59
CA TYR A 93 21.53 2.42 -6.87
C TYR A 93 21.01 3.56 -7.79
N ASN A 94 21.55 4.76 -7.65
CA ASN A 94 21.33 5.91 -8.53
C ASN A 94 22.45 6.96 -8.33
N ASP A 95 22.35 8.09 -9.02
CA ASP A 95 23.28 9.23 -8.96
C ASP A 95 23.16 10.06 -7.68
N ALA A 96 22.00 10.02 -7.02
CA ALA A 96 21.71 10.74 -5.78
C ALA A 96 22.29 10.04 -4.53
N ILE A 97 22.98 8.92 -4.68
CA ILE A 97 23.65 8.25 -3.57
C ILE A 97 24.77 9.14 -3.03
N VAL A 98 24.79 9.26 -1.69
CA VAL A 98 25.76 10.07 -0.97
C VAL A 98 27.00 9.23 -0.64
N ILE A 99 28.14 9.81 -0.93
CA ILE A 99 29.47 9.30 -0.60
C ILE A 99 30.16 10.31 0.31
N GLU A 100 30.58 9.88 1.50
CA GLU A 100 31.41 10.70 2.38
C GLU A 100 32.82 10.77 1.78
N ASP A 101 33.27 11.98 1.47
CA ASP A 101 34.52 12.27 0.78
C ASP A 101 35.74 11.75 1.56
N ASP A 102 36.55 10.94 0.89
CA ASP A 102 37.87 10.46 1.32
C ASP A 102 38.98 10.82 0.31
N ILE A 103 38.68 11.70 -0.65
CA ILE A 103 39.62 12.16 -1.69
C ILE A 103 40.55 13.22 -1.11
N ASP A 104 40.05 14.12 -0.26
CA ASP A 104 40.90 15.01 0.54
C ASP A 104 41.52 14.18 1.70
N PRO A 105 42.85 14.07 1.82
CA PRO A 105 43.51 13.35 2.91
C PRO A 105 43.17 13.87 4.31
N LYS A 106 42.64 15.09 4.44
CA LYS A 106 42.15 15.65 5.71
C LYS A 106 40.83 15.03 6.14
N HIS A 107 40.05 14.47 5.22
CA HIS A 107 38.79 13.79 5.53
C HIS A 107 39.04 12.35 5.96
N THR A 108 39.14 12.11 7.26
CA THR A 108 39.56 10.82 7.83
C THR A 108 38.50 10.14 8.69
N SER A 109 37.34 10.79 8.90
CA SER A 109 36.30 10.31 9.81
C SER A 109 34.91 10.84 9.46
N SER A 110 33.87 10.20 10.00
CA SER A 110 32.47 10.59 9.79
C SER A 110 32.11 11.98 10.34
N THR A 111 32.90 12.53 11.28
CA THR A 111 32.73 13.89 11.81
C THR A 111 33.51 14.95 11.06
N ASN A 112 34.43 14.54 10.18
CA ASN A 112 35.30 15.43 9.42
C ASN A 112 35.36 14.97 7.97
N THR A 113 34.27 15.20 7.24
CA THR A 113 34.09 14.83 5.84
C THR A 113 33.04 15.72 5.20
N ALA A 114 32.90 15.64 3.87
CA ALA A 114 31.85 16.25 3.10
C ALA A 114 31.04 15.18 2.37
N ASP A 115 29.73 15.38 2.27
CA ASP A 115 28.84 14.51 1.52
C ASP A 115 28.84 14.92 0.04
N LEU A 116 29.20 13.99 -0.84
CA LEU A 116 29.25 14.19 -2.28
C LEU A 116 28.29 13.23 -3.01
N PRO A 117 27.58 13.68 -4.05
CA PRO A 117 26.89 12.76 -4.96
C PRO A 117 27.90 11.95 -5.77
N VAL A 118 27.52 10.75 -6.20
CA VAL A 118 28.40 9.77 -6.88
C VAL A 118 29.20 10.38 -8.03
N ASP A 119 28.53 11.09 -8.94
CA ASP A 119 29.18 11.70 -10.12
C ASP A 119 30.27 12.70 -9.71
N ARG A 120 29.99 13.55 -8.72
CA ARG A 120 30.96 14.54 -8.21
C ARG A 120 32.12 13.86 -7.50
N TYR A 121 31.86 12.85 -6.68
CA TYR A 121 32.90 12.09 -6.00
C TYR A 121 33.87 11.46 -7.02
N LEU A 122 33.36 10.71 -8.00
CA LEU A 122 34.20 10.02 -8.97
C LEU A 122 34.98 11.00 -9.87
N LYS A 123 34.37 12.12 -10.27
CA LYS A 123 35.09 13.17 -11.02
C LYS A 123 36.14 13.89 -10.20
N ASN A 124 35.84 14.19 -8.94
CA ASN A 124 36.81 14.77 -8.03
C ASN A 124 38.00 13.83 -7.83
N LEU A 125 37.74 12.52 -7.70
CA LEU A 125 38.80 11.53 -7.59
C LEU A 125 39.68 11.52 -8.85
N ALA A 126 39.08 11.60 -10.04
CA ALA A 126 39.83 11.64 -11.30
C ALA A 126 40.75 12.85 -11.46
N ILE A 127 40.43 13.97 -10.78
CA ILE A 127 41.15 15.25 -10.87
C ILE A 127 42.18 15.40 -9.75
N TYR A 128 41.77 15.11 -8.52
CA TYR A 128 42.56 15.42 -7.32
C TYR A 128 43.41 14.25 -6.82
N TYR A 129 43.34 13.09 -7.47
CA TYR A 129 44.21 11.95 -7.15
C TYR A 129 45.23 11.72 -8.26
N SER A 130 46.48 11.49 -7.89
CA SER A 130 47.56 11.22 -8.85
C SER A 130 47.28 9.95 -9.64
N LYS A 131 47.22 10.06 -10.97
CA LYS A 131 46.97 8.91 -11.83
C LYS A 131 48.17 7.96 -11.91
N SER A 132 47.90 6.66 -12.07
CA SER A 132 48.92 5.62 -12.16
C SER A 132 48.42 4.43 -13.00
N ASP A 133 49.31 3.81 -13.78
CA ASP A 133 49.03 2.54 -14.47
C ASP A 133 49.09 1.33 -13.53
N THR A 134 49.57 1.52 -12.31
CA THR A 134 49.63 0.48 -11.27
C THR A 134 48.55 0.69 -10.21
N SER A 135 48.05 -0.40 -9.63
CA SER A 135 47.07 -0.38 -8.53
C SER A 135 47.60 0.41 -7.33
N THR A 136 46.97 1.54 -7.04
CA THR A 136 47.28 2.40 -5.88
C THR A 136 46.15 2.48 -4.86
N ILE A 137 44.99 1.88 -5.14
CA ILE A 137 43.85 1.83 -4.21
C ILE A 137 43.70 0.40 -3.73
N LYS A 138 43.70 0.20 -2.41
CA LYS A 138 43.63 -1.12 -1.79
C LYS A 138 42.50 -1.18 -0.79
N PHE A 139 41.64 -2.19 -0.93
CA PHE A 139 40.63 -2.52 0.07
C PHE A 139 41.05 -3.77 0.84
N SER A 140 40.77 -3.82 2.13
CA SER A 140 40.80 -5.08 2.88
C SER A 140 39.64 -5.98 2.45
N PRO A 141 39.69 -7.30 2.75
CA PRO A 141 38.51 -8.15 2.65
C PRO A 141 37.32 -7.55 3.41
N ALA A 142 36.17 -7.46 2.75
CA ALA A 142 34.97 -6.90 3.35
C ALA A 142 34.28 -7.90 4.30
N LEU A 143 33.93 -7.42 5.48
CA LEU A 143 33.13 -8.13 6.47
C LEU A 143 31.65 -7.75 6.25
N ILE A 144 30.83 -8.75 5.92
CA ILE A 144 29.43 -8.55 5.52
C ILE A 144 28.51 -8.92 6.69
N THR A 145 27.53 -8.06 6.99
CA THR A 145 26.51 -8.36 8.00
C THR A 145 25.46 -9.35 7.51
N THR A 146 24.65 -9.87 8.42
CA THR A 146 23.44 -10.60 8.05
C THR A 146 22.45 -9.66 7.35
N LEU A 147 21.56 -10.23 6.53
CA LEU A 147 20.50 -9.46 5.90
C LEU A 147 19.59 -8.78 6.93
N ILE A 148 19.45 -7.47 6.81
CA ILE A 148 18.61 -6.63 7.66
C ILE A 148 17.32 -6.33 6.89
N GLU A 149 16.18 -6.61 7.52
CA GLU A 149 14.87 -6.19 7.02
C GLU A 149 14.68 -4.70 7.32
N GLY A 150 15.24 -3.85 6.46
CA GLY A 150 15.08 -2.41 6.55
C GLY A 150 13.62 -1.98 6.34
N LYS A 151 13.31 -0.76 6.81
CA LYS A 151 11.95 -0.18 6.68
C LYS A 151 11.48 -0.05 5.23
N SER A 152 12.40 0.25 4.31
CA SER A 152 12.09 0.56 2.91
C SER A 152 12.55 -0.53 1.94
N TYR A 153 13.66 -1.20 2.25
CA TYR A 153 14.24 -2.27 1.45
C TYR A 153 15.10 -3.17 2.35
N PRO A 154 15.28 -4.46 2.00
CA PRO A 154 16.28 -5.29 2.67
C PRO A 154 17.68 -4.82 2.28
N TYR A 155 18.59 -4.79 3.24
CA TYR A 155 19.96 -4.34 3.03
C TYR A 155 20.95 -5.11 3.89
N ILE A 156 22.22 -4.97 3.56
CA ILE A 156 23.37 -5.47 4.32
C ILE A 156 24.41 -4.35 4.43
N LYS A 157 25.28 -4.44 5.42
CA LYS A 157 26.45 -3.55 5.54
C LYS A 157 27.72 -4.33 5.24
N ALA A 158 28.63 -3.68 4.52
CA ALA A 158 29.96 -4.19 4.24
C ALA A 158 30.99 -3.28 4.91
N PHE A 159 31.77 -3.82 5.85
CA PHE A 159 32.83 -3.10 6.55
C PHE A 159 34.19 -3.48 5.96
N PHE A 160 35.01 -2.49 5.63
CA PHE A 160 36.35 -2.69 5.07
C PHE A 160 37.25 -1.50 5.37
N THR A 161 38.56 -1.64 5.20
CA THR A 161 39.49 -0.52 5.20
C THR A 161 39.84 -0.14 3.77
N SER A 162 39.91 1.15 3.49
CA SER A 162 40.42 1.70 2.23
C SER A 162 41.79 2.34 2.46
N THR A 163 42.73 2.12 1.55
CA THR A 163 44.05 2.76 1.54
C THR A 163 44.36 3.23 0.14
N PHE A 164 44.64 4.52 0.02
CA PHE A 164 45.10 5.16 -1.20
C PHE A 164 46.61 5.39 -1.07
N SER A 165 47.42 4.96 -2.02
CA SER A 165 48.88 5.10 -1.97
C SER A 165 49.43 6.12 -2.97
N GLY A 166 48.56 6.74 -3.77
CA GLY A 166 48.88 7.87 -4.62
C GLY A 166 48.98 9.18 -3.84
N LYS A 167 49.26 10.26 -4.56
CA LYS A 167 49.35 11.62 -4.01
C LYS A 167 48.06 12.38 -4.27
N TYR A 168 47.65 13.20 -3.29
CA TYR A 168 46.62 14.20 -3.51
C TYR A 168 47.17 15.38 -4.31
N ILE A 169 46.44 15.83 -5.32
CA ILE A 169 46.75 17.00 -6.14
C ILE A 169 45.92 18.16 -5.62
N ASP A 170 46.53 19.02 -4.80
CA ASP A 170 45.88 20.25 -4.34
C ASP A 170 45.89 21.30 -5.46
N PRO A 171 44.72 21.76 -5.94
CA PRO A 171 44.63 22.78 -6.99
C PRO A 171 45.22 24.14 -6.57
N GLN A 172 45.33 24.40 -5.27
CA GLN A 172 45.92 25.64 -4.73
C GLN A 172 47.41 25.50 -4.40
N ASN A 173 47.91 24.28 -4.22
CA ASN A 173 49.30 24.04 -3.83
C ASN A 173 49.84 22.70 -4.36
N SER A 174 50.37 22.72 -5.57
CA SER A 174 50.94 21.53 -6.22
C SER A 174 52.18 20.93 -5.54
N GLN A 175 52.71 21.54 -4.47
CA GLN A 175 53.84 21.03 -3.69
C GLN A 175 53.46 20.38 -2.35
N SER A 176 52.17 20.30 -2.01
CA SER A 176 51.72 19.62 -0.79
C SER A 176 51.79 18.10 -0.96
N ASP A 177 52.81 17.45 -0.39
CA ASP A 177 52.87 16.00 -0.19
C ASP A 177 51.93 15.59 0.97
N SER A 178 50.63 15.66 0.74
CA SER A 178 49.63 15.12 1.66
C SER A 178 49.45 13.62 1.39
N TYR A 179 49.83 12.80 2.36
CA TYR A 179 49.68 11.35 2.29
C TYR A 179 48.32 10.92 2.85
N TYR A 180 47.67 10.00 2.13
CA TYR A 180 46.44 9.37 2.61
C TYR A 180 46.69 8.46 3.80
N GLN A 181 45.71 8.42 4.69
CA GLN A 181 45.67 7.46 5.79
C GLN A 181 44.80 6.27 5.41
N THR A 182 45.08 5.11 6.01
CA THR A 182 44.15 3.98 5.96
C THR A 182 42.90 4.33 6.79
N VAL A 183 41.73 4.28 6.16
CA VAL A 183 40.46 4.66 6.78
C VAL A 183 39.49 3.48 6.82
N GLN A 184 38.66 3.41 7.87
CA GLN A 184 37.59 2.42 7.97
C GLN A 184 36.33 2.94 7.27
N ARG A 185 35.78 2.12 6.38
CA ARG A 185 34.63 2.45 5.54
C ARG A 185 33.51 1.46 5.75
N VAL A 186 32.29 1.94 5.55
CA VAL A 186 31.07 1.15 5.52
C VAL A 186 30.33 1.42 4.21
N ALA A 187 29.95 0.36 3.53
CA ALA A 187 29.01 0.44 2.42
C ALA A 187 27.67 -0.17 2.84
N GLU A 188 26.59 0.60 2.76
CA GLU A 188 25.24 0.07 2.85
C GLU A 188 24.81 -0.41 1.47
N LEU A 189 24.46 -1.69 1.37
CA LEU A 189 24.11 -2.34 0.12
C LEU A 189 22.64 -2.73 0.14
N ARG A 190 21.84 -2.10 -0.71
CA ARG A 190 20.46 -2.52 -0.97
C ARG A 190 20.46 -3.85 -1.70
N VAL A 191 19.63 -4.77 -1.23
CA VAL A 191 19.47 -6.10 -1.82
C VAL A 191 18.19 -6.14 -2.65
N GLN A 192 18.28 -6.60 -3.89
CA GLN A 192 17.11 -6.73 -4.76
C GLN A 192 17.19 -8.00 -5.61
N LYS A 193 16.05 -8.65 -5.83
CA LYS A 193 15.93 -9.78 -6.76
C LYS A 193 15.46 -9.27 -8.11
N ILE A 194 16.30 -9.41 -9.14
CA ILE A 194 16.03 -8.97 -10.52
C ILE A 194 16.19 -10.18 -11.42
N ASP A 195 15.15 -10.49 -12.19
CA ASP A 195 15.10 -11.66 -13.07
C ASP A 195 15.45 -12.97 -12.35
N GLY A 196 14.99 -13.10 -11.11
CA GLY A 196 15.22 -14.26 -10.25
C GLY A 196 16.62 -14.35 -9.63
N LYS A 197 17.54 -13.42 -9.92
CA LYS A 197 18.90 -13.38 -9.35
C LYS A 197 19.01 -12.28 -8.31
N TRP A 198 19.76 -12.53 -7.24
CA TRP A 198 20.04 -11.49 -6.25
C TRP A 198 21.11 -10.53 -6.79
N ARG A 199 20.90 -9.24 -6.54
CA ARG A 199 21.86 -8.17 -6.82
C ARG A 199 21.94 -7.22 -5.64
N THR A 200 23.10 -6.63 -5.49
CA THR A 200 23.41 -5.62 -4.45
C THR A 200 23.79 -4.31 -5.10
N TYR A 201 23.29 -3.21 -4.54
CA TYR A 201 23.58 -1.86 -4.99
C TYR A 201 24.01 -1.00 -3.82
N ILE A 202 25.07 -0.21 -3.98
CA ILE A 202 25.52 0.75 -2.97
C ILE A 202 24.46 1.85 -2.86
N VAL A 203 23.95 2.06 -1.65
CA VAL A 203 23.03 3.15 -1.30
C VAL A 203 23.63 4.16 -0.32
N ARG A 204 24.79 3.83 0.27
CA ARG A 204 25.64 4.73 1.05
C ARG A 204 27.06 4.20 1.04
N LEU A 205 28.04 5.08 0.89
CA LEU A 205 29.45 4.79 1.12
C LEU A 205 30.02 5.84 2.08
N GLY A 206 30.38 5.43 3.28
CA GLY A 206 30.79 6.36 4.33
C GLY A 206 31.93 5.86 5.20
N PHE A 207 32.42 6.71 6.08
CA PHE A 207 33.28 6.32 7.19
C PHE A 207 32.47 5.53 8.23
N LEU A 208 33.17 4.69 8.99
CA LEU A 208 32.56 4.01 10.12
C LEU A 208 32.07 5.04 11.16
N GLN A 209 30.79 4.99 11.52
CA GLN A 209 30.24 5.85 12.56
C GLN A 209 30.42 5.24 13.96
N PRO A 210 30.52 6.06 15.02
CA PRO A 210 30.55 5.56 16.39
C PRO A 210 29.32 4.68 16.71
N GLY A 211 29.55 3.45 17.15
CA GLY A 211 28.50 2.48 17.46
C GLY A 211 28.08 1.59 16.29
N GLU A 212 28.51 1.88 15.06
CA GLU A 212 28.41 0.93 13.95
C GLU A 212 29.51 -0.14 14.07
N GLY A 213 29.15 -1.39 13.82
CA GLY A 213 30.08 -2.51 13.84
C GLY A 213 29.36 -3.85 13.78
N LEU A 214 30.10 -4.92 13.50
CA LEU A 214 29.55 -6.29 13.36
C LEU A 214 28.88 -6.80 14.64
N THR A 215 29.31 -6.31 15.80
CA THR A 215 28.79 -6.73 17.12
C THR A 215 27.50 -6.04 17.52
N SER A 216 27.15 -4.90 16.90
CA SER A 216 25.96 -4.12 17.26
C SER A 216 24.66 -4.64 16.62
N GLU A 217 24.72 -5.57 15.68
CA GLU A 217 23.54 -5.96 14.87
C GLU A 217 22.81 -7.24 15.34
N THR A 218 23.13 -7.78 16.52
CA THR A 218 22.54 -9.04 17.03
C THR A 218 21.08 -8.95 17.51
N LYS A 219 20.43 -7.80 17.37
CA LYS A 219 18.98 -7.70 17.57
C LYS A 219 18.38 -7.00 16.37
N SER A 220 17.97 -7.79 15.38
CA SER A 220 16.83 -7.41 14.55
C SER A 220 15.69 -7.07 15.49
N VAL A 221 15.54 -5.79 15.81
CA VAL A 221 14.29 -5.26 16.31
C VAL A 221 13.36 -5.39 15.12
N VAL A 222 12.80 -6.59 14.97
CA VAL A 222 11.51 -6.75 14.30
C VAL A 222 10.63 -5.83 15.12
N VAL A 223 10.44 -4.61 14.63
CA VAL A 223 9.35 -3.77 15.10
C VAL A 223 8.14 -4.60 14.73
N THR A 224 7.66 -5.37 15.69
CA THR A 224 6.33 -5.97 15.68
C THR A 224 5.41 -4.77 15.60
N THR A 225 5.19 -4.31 14.36
CA THR A 225 4.23 -3.29 14.07
C THR A 225 2.92 -3.87 14.59
N THR A 226 2.40 -3.25 15.63
CA THR A 226 1.06 -3.45 16.17
C THR A 226 0.06 -3.00 15.10
N GLY A 227 0.02 -3.76 14.01
CA GLY A 227 -1.07 -3.76 13.05
C GLY A 227 -2.19 -4.64 13.59
N PRO A 228 -3.45 -4.35 13.23
CA PRO A 228 -4.54 -5.23 13.60
C PRO A 228 -4.28 -6.63 13.02
N ALA A 229 -4.38 -7.66 13.87
CA ALA A 229 -4.13 -9.07 13.51
C ALA A 229 -5.05 -9.61 12.39
N LYS A 230 -6.03 -8.82 11.96
CA LYS A 230 -6.93 -9.13 10.85
C LYS A 230 -6.77 -8.06 9.76
N PRO A 231 -6.78 -8.46 8.47
CA PRO A 231 -6.82 -7.52 7.37
C PRO A 231 -7.99 -6.56 7.57
N ILE A 232 -7.77 -5.25 7.49
CA ILE A 232 -8.88 -4.31 7.42
C ILE A 232 -9.66 -4.67 6.16
N ALA A 233 -10.88 -5.17 6.32
CA ALA A 233 -11.83 -5.41 5.24
C ALA A 233 -12.32 -4.06 4.72
N SER A 234 -11.43 -3.27 4.11
CA SER A 234 -11.81 -1.99 3.56
C SER A 234 -12.69 -2.19 2.33
N LYS A 235 -13.65 -1.27 2.19
CA LYS A 235 -14.46 -1.18 0.99
C LYS A 235 -13.57 -0.76 -0.18
N LEU A 236 -13.83 -1.32 -1.36
CA LEU A 236 -13.21 -0.88 -2.61
C LEU A 236 -13.48 0.61 -2.81
N VAL A 237 -12.44 1.42 -2.97
CA VAL A 237 -12.55 2.87 -3.22
C VAL A 237 -12.21 3.14 -4.69
N LEU A 238 -13.15 3.77 -5.39
CA LEU A 238 -12.99 4.13 -6.80
C LEU A 238 -12.38 5.53 -6.93
N TYR A 239 -11.35 5.62 -7.75
CA TYR A 239 -10.66 6.85 -8.14
C TYR A 239 -10.83 7.08 -9.65
N ARG A 240 -10.90 8.33 -10.08
CA ARG A 240 -11.01 8.72 -11.50
C ARG A 240 -9.79 9.53 -11.92
N SER A 241 -9.25 9.24 -13.09
CA SER A 241 -8.14 10.00 -13.67
C SER A 241 -8.52 11.47 -13.81
N SER A 242 -7.67 12.34 -13.27
CA SER A 242 -7.82 13.79 -13.36
C SER A 242 -7.57 14.30 -14.79
N ASN A 243 -6.68 13.63 -15.52
CA ASN A 243 -6.22 14.07 -16.84
C ASN A 243 -7.21 13.70 -17.96
N THR A 244 -7.75 12.46 -17.92
CA THR A 244 -8.58 11.94 -19.02
C THR A 244 -10.07 11.87 -18.65
N GLY A 245 -10.41 11.83 -17.36
CA GLY A 245 -11.77 11.64 -16.85
C GLY A 245 -12.43 10.29 -17.20
N LYS A 246 -11.81 9.49 -18.07
CA LYS A 246 -12.32 8.22 -18.60
C LYS A 246 -11.78 7.02 -17.84
N ASP A 247 -10.56 7.12 -17.33
CA ASP A 247 -9.90 6.02 -16.62
C ASP A 247 -10.29 6.01 -15.14
N SER A 248 -10.41 4.81 -14.57
CA SER A 248 -10.71 4.64 -13.15
C SER A 248 -9.89 3.54 -12.50
N VAL A 249 -9.41 3.79 -11.30
CA VAL A 249 -8.63 2.84 -10.49
C VAL A 249 -9.46 2.47 -9.27
N THR A 250 -9.55 1.18 -8.97
CA THR A 250 -10.14 0.73 -7.71
C THR A 250 -9.05 0.27 -6.77
N VAL A 251 -8.99 0.86 -5.57
CA VAL A 251 -8.01 0.51 -4.53
C VAL A 251 -8.73 -0.18 -3.39
N LYS A 252 -8.20 -1.33 -2.97
CA LYS A 252 -8.57 -2.00 -1.73
C LYS A 252 -7.49 -1.71 -0.69
N TRP A 253 -7.82 -0.89 0.30
CA TRP A 253 -6.91 -0.48 1.37
C TRP A 253 -6.75 -1.61 2.39
N ASP A 254 -5.64 -2.33 2.38
CA ASP A 254 -5.32 -3.28 3.43
C ASP A 254 -4.29 -2.69 4.41
N ASN A 255 -3.86 -3.48 5.40
CA ASN A 255 -2.84 -3.05 6.35
C ASN A 255 -1.51 -2.67 5.67
N ARG A 256 -1.26 -3.19 4.46
CA ARG A 256 -0.04 -2.93 3.69
C ARG A 256 -0.05 -1.50 3.14
N TRP A 257 -1.20 -1.06 2.65
CA TRP A 257 -1.40 0.33 2.24
C TRP A 257 -1.32 1.34 3.39
N LEU A 258 -1.72 0.96 4.61
CA LEU A 258 -1.56 1.85 5.77
C LEU A 258 -0.10 2.12 6.12
N ASN A 259 0.79 1.14 5.93
CA ASN A 259 2.23 1.32 6.12
C ASN A 259 2.80 2.27 5.06
N VAL A 260 2.32 2.17 3.82
CA VAL A 260 2.65 3.08 2.71
C VAL A 260 2.20 4.51 3.00
N VAL A 261 0.98 4.72 3.50
CA VAL A 261 0.43 6.07 3.78
C VAL A 261 1.07 6.72 5.01
N ARG A 262 1.55 5.91 5.97
CA ARG A 262 2.22 6.39 7.19
C ARG A 262 3.72 6.62 7.02
N SER A 263 4.30 6.23 5.89
CA SER A 263 5.68 6.57 5.53
C SER A 263 5.80 8.09 5.36
N THR A 264 6.51 8.75 6.27
CA THR A 264 6.78 10.19 6.23
C THR A 264 7.93 10.57 5.29
N THR A 265 8.57 9.59 4.63
CA THR A 265 9.64 9.81 3.65
C THR A 265 9.06 9.96 2.24
N GLU A 266 9.52 10.97 1.50
CA GLU A 266 9.12 11.29 0.10
C GLU A 266 9.37 10.16 -0.92
N GLN A 267 9.96 9.03 -0.52
CA GLN A 267 10.19 7.90 -1.41
C GLN A 267 9.00 6.95 -1.47
N VAL A 268 8.46 6.93 -2.68
CA VAL A 268 7.22 6.32 -3.11
C VAL A 268 7.37 4.80 -3.21
N PRO A 269 6.60 3.98 -2.48
CA PRO A 269 6.61 2.55 -2.68
C PRO A 269 6.16 2.20 -4.11
N VAL A 270 6.92 1.30 -4.74
CA VAL A 270 6.63 0.76 -6.06
C VAL A 270 5.57 -0.33 -5.93
N GLY A 271 4.42 -0.10 -6.54
CA GLY A 271 3.38 -1.11 -6.70
C GLY A 271 3.29 -1.57 -8.16
N PHE A 272 2.36 -2.45 -8.43
CA PHE A 272 2.01 -2.83 -9.79
C PHE A 272 0.52 -2.60 -9.95
N TYR A 273 0.11 -2.11 -11.13
CA TYR A 273 -1.29 -2.21 -11.52
C TYR A 273 -1.40 -3.24 -12.65
N GLN A 274 -2.43 -4.08 -12.57
CA GLN A 274 -2.78 -4.96 -13.67
C GLN A 274 -3.87 -4.31 -14.51
N TYR A 275 -3.62 -4.20 -15.81
CA TYR A 275 -4.62 -3.77 -16.76
C TYR A 275 -5.61 -4.91 -17.01
N ARG A 276 -6.86 -4.77 -16.58
CA ARG A 276 -7.92 -5.73 -16.91
C ARG A 276 -8.55 -5.34 -18.25
N LYS A 277 -7.87 -5.59 -19.36
CA LYS A 277 -8.59 -6.03 -20.56
C LYS A 277 -8.89 -7.51 -20.34
N ILE A 278 -10.07 -7.95 -20.76
CA ILE A 278 -10.46 -9.37 -20.69
C ILE A 278 -9.40 -10.27 -21.37
N ASP A 279 -8.60 -9.71 -22.29
CA ASP A 279 -7.41 -10.34 -22.87
C ASP A 279 -6.20 -9.37 -22.89
N ASN A 280 -5.25 -9.50 -21.95
CA ASN A 280 -3.77 -9.44 -22.09
C ASN A 280 -3.05 -9.11 -20.76
N THR A 281 -2.03 -9.91 -20.46
CA THR A 281 -1.21 -9.98 -19.23
C THR A 281 -0.09 -8.93 -19.11
N SER A 282 -0.31 -7.69 -19.58
CA SER A 282 0.69 -6.62 -19.40
C SER A 282 0.61 -6.06 -17.97
N GLN A 283 1.62 -6.37 -17.15
CA GLN A 283 1.86 -5.76 -15.84
C GLN A 283 2.89 -4.64 -16.01
N ALA A 284 2.54 -3.42 -15.57
CA ALA A 284 3.49 -2.31 -15.51
C ALA A 284 3.89 -2.06 -14.04
N PHE A 285 5.19 -1.90 -13.79
CA PHE A 285 5.74 -1.47 -12.50
C PHE A 285 5.51 0.04 -12.36
N VAL A 286 4.85 0.50 -11.30
CA VAL A 286 4.49 1.94 -11.16
C VAL A 286 4.60 2.34 -9.70
N SER A 287 5.30 3.42 -9.39
CA SER A 287 5.35 3.94 -8.02
C SER A 287 4.09 4.72 -7.69
N ILE A 288 3.51 4.48 -6.51
CA ILE A 288 2.23 5.09 -6.10
C ILE A 288 2.44 6.00 -4.92
N THR A 289 2.23 7.31 -5.14
CA THR A 289 2.35 8.34 -4.11
C THR A 289 0.96 8.78 -3.66
N LEU A 290 0.72 8.77 -2.35
CA LEU A 290 -0.40 9.52 -1.78
C LEU A 290 0.08 10.91 -1.40
N SER A 291 -0.54 11.93 -2.00
CA SER A 291 -0.50 13.26 -1.41
C SER A 291 -1.47 13.30 -0.22
N ASN A 292 -0.95 13.65 0.96
CA ASN A 292 -1.75 13.81 2.17
C ASN A 292 -2.71 15.02 2.09
N SER A 293 -2.48 15.98 1.19
CA SER A 293 -3.27 17.21 1.12
C SER A 293 -4.57 17.09 0.30
N ASP A 294 -4.66 16.20 -0.70
CA ASP A 294 -5.65 16.42 -1.78
C ASP A 294 -6.59 15.26 -2.15
N GLN A 295 -6.67 14.17 -1.37
CA GLN A 295 -7.44 12.95 -1.76
C GLN A 295 -7.08 12.41 -3.15
N ASN A 296 -5.88 12.74 -3.64
CA ASN A 296 -5.38 12.41 -4.96
C ASN A 296 -4.34 11.28 -4.84
N LEU A 297 -4.50 10.25 -5.65
CA LEU A 297 -3.50 9.21 -5.88
C LEU A 297 -2.66 9.60 -7.09
N ALA A 298 -1.35 9.72 -6.94
CA ALA A 298 -0.44 9.89 -8.06
C ALA A 298 0.27 8.56 -8.36
N PHE A 299 0.31 8.18 -9.64
CA PHE A 299 1.00 7.01 -10.14
C PHE A 299 2.13 7.49 -11.04
N ARG A 300 3.38 7.22 -10.67
CA ARG A 300 4.56 7.56 -11.45
C ARG A 300 5.10 6.32 -12.15
N ALA A 301 5.06 6.33 -13.47
CA ALA A 301 5.58 5.23 -14.30
C ALA A 301 7.13 5.27 -14.37
N PRO A 302 7.78 4.16 -14.79
CA PRO A 302 9.24 4.08 -14.86
C PRO A 302 9.85 5.10 -15.83
N ASN A 303 9.07 5.55 -16.82
CA ASN A 303 9.45 6.62 -17.75
C ASN A 303 9.30 8.03 -17.14
N GLY A 304 9.00 8.16 -15.85
CA GLY A 304 8.84 9.42 -15.14
C GLY A 304 7.46 10.08 -15.28
N SER A 305 6.57 9.58 -16.14
CA SER A 305 5.23 10.16 -16.32
C SER A 305 4.34 9.97 -15.08
N ILE A 306 3.57 11.00 -14.71
CA ILE A 306 2.71 11.00 -13.53
C ILE A 306 1.23 11.02 -13.96
N SER A 307 0.47 10.04 -13.51
CA SER A 307 -0.99 9.98 -13.66
C SER A 307 -1.65 10.23 -12.31
N THR A 308 -2.44 11.29 -12.19
CA THR A 308 -3.16 11.61 -10.95
C THR A 308 -4.61 11.14 -11.03
N PHE A 309 -5.14 10.66 -9.90
CA PHE A 309 -6.50 10.19 -9.78
C PHE A 309 -7.14 10.77 -8.52
N SER A 310 -8.26 11.47 -8.69
CA SER A 310 -9.02 12.01 -7.58
C SER A 310 -10.03 10.98 -7.05
N LYS A 311 -10.17 10.92 -5.73
CA LYS A 311 -11.21 10.11 -5.10
C LYS A 311 -12.57 10.56 -5.61
N ILE A 312 -13.35 9.63 -6.16
CA ILE A 312 -14.73 9.95 -6.53
C ILE A 312 -15.52 9.97 -5.23
N ALA A 313 -15.81 11.16 -4.71
CA ALA A 313 -16.82 11.29 -3.68
C ALA A 313 -18.13 10.71 -4.24
N PRO A 314 -18.82 9.80 -3.53
CA PRO A 314 -20.10 9.30 -3.97
C PRO A 314 -20.99 10.50 -4.25
N THR A 315 -21.48 10.62 -5.48
CA THR A 315 -22.30 11.78 -5.84
C THR A 315 -23.49 11.82 -4.89
N ARG A 316 -23.83 13.02 -4.39
CA ARG A 316 -24.97 13.21 -3.46
C ARG A 316 -26.26 12.53 -3.96
N ARG A 317 -26.41 12.38 -5.29
CA ARG A 317 -27.51 11.65 -5.93
C ARG A 317 -27.50 10.14 -5.68
N LEU A 318 -26.34 9.48 -5.75
CA LEU A 318 -26.24 8.04 -5.50
C LEU A 318 -26.53 7.72 -4.04
N THR A 319 -25.97 8.49 -3.10
CA THR A 319 -26.25 8.35 -1.67
C THR A 319 -27.74 8.54 -1.37
N ALA A 320 -28.35 9.55 -1.98
CA ALA A 320 -29.77 9.81 -1.84
C ALA A 320 -30.65 8.67 -2.39
N LEU A 321 -30.32 8.12 -3.56
CA LEU A 321 -31.03 6.97 -4.14
C LEU A 321 -30.92 5.72 -3.25
N LEU A 322 -29.72 5.44 -2.72
CA LEU A 322 -29.53 4.30 -1.81
C LEU A 322 -30.35 4.46 -0.52
N GLN A 323 -30.47 5.67 0.03
CA GLN A 323 -31.32 5.93 1.18
C GLN A 323 -32.81 5.72 0.87
N ILE A 324 -33.28 6.13 -0.31
CA ILE A 324 -34.66 5.87 -0.73
C ILE A 324 -34.91 4.37 -0.85
N ILE A 325 -34.03 3.63 -1.55
CA ILE A 325 -34.16 2.18 -1.72
C ILE A 325 -34.18 1.46 -0.36
N ALA A 326 -33.23 1.78 0.52
CA ALA A 326 -33.15 1.19 1.85
C ALA A 326 -34.39 1.53 2.69
N GLY A 327 -34.86 2.77 2.61
CA GLY A 327 -36.07 3.21 3.31
C GLY A 327 -37.33 2.49 2.81
N THR A 328 -37.51 2.34 1.49
CA THR A 328 -38.63 1.61 0.90
C THR A 328 -38.59 0.12 1.26
N ALA A 329 -37.41 -0.50 1.25
CA ALA A 329 -37.24 -1.90 1.65
C ALA A 329 -37.60 -2.10 3.14
N ALA A 330 -37.17 -1.20 4.02
CA ALA A 330 -37.53 -1.24 5.44
C ALA A 330 -39.04 -1.09 5.66
N LEU A 331 -39.70 -0.17 4.96
CA LEU A 331 -41.16 -0.02 5.00
C LEU A 331 -41.89 -1.29 4.53
N GLY A 332 -41.42 -1.91 3.44
CA GLY A 332 -41.96 -3.17 2.94
C GLY A 332 -41.80 -4.32 3.93
N ALA A 333 -40.64 -4.44 4.56
CA ALA A 333 -40.38 -5.45 5.59
C ALA A 333 -41.24 -5.24 6.84
N SER A 334 -41.39 -3.99 7.31
CA SER A 334 -42.28 -3.66 8.42
C SER A 334 -43.73 -3.99 8.13
N TYR A 335 -44.22 -3.64 6.93
CA TYR A 335 -45.58 -3.98 6.52
C TYR A 335 -45.79 -5.50 6.47
N ALA A 336 -44.87 -6.24 5.87
CA ALA A 336 -44.94 -7.70 5.81
C ALA A 336 -44.90 -8.35 7.21
N GLY A 337 -44.07 -7.83 8.12
CA GLY A 337 -43.99 -8.26 9.51
C GLY A 337 -45.30 -8.01 10.26
N TYR A 338 -45.91 -6.84 10.08
CA TYR A 338 -47.23 -6.52 10.64
C TYR A 338 -48.30 -7.48 10.14
N SER A 339 -48.38 -7.70 8.82
CA SER A 339 -49.36 -8.61 8.21
C SER A 339 -49.18 -10.06 8.64
N TRP A 340 -47.95 -10.49 8.94
CA TRP A 340 -47.68 -11.81 9.51
C TRP A 340 -48.15 -11.91 10.97
N LEU A 341 -47.82 -10.94 11.80
CA LEU A 341 -48.30 -10.89 13.20
C LEU A 341 -49.83 -10.87 13.27
N GLN A 342 -50.49 -10.09 12.41
CA GLN A 342 -51.95 -10.03 12.34
C GLN A 342 -52.57 -11.38 12.00
N ARG A 343 -51.98 -12.12 11.05
CA ARG A 343 -52.46 -13.47 10.69
C ARG A 343 -52.32 -14.45 11.84
N ASN A 344 -51.15 -14.49 12.47
CA ASN A 344 -50.93 -15.35 13.63
C ASN A 344 -51.88 -15.02 14.79
N TYR A 345 -52.16 -13.73 14.99
CA TYR A 345 -53.12 -13.29 16.00
C TYR A 345 -54.54 -13.78 15.69
N ASN A 346 -54.97 -13.64 14.43
CA ASN A 346 -56.28 -14.14 14.01
C ASN A 346 -56.38 -15.67 14.20
N ASP A 347 -55.33 -16.41 13.85
CA ASP A 347 -55.25 -17.86 14.07
C ASP A 347 -55.33 -18.22 15.57
N TYR A 348 -54.59 -17.50 16.41
CA TYR A 348 -54.67 -17.64 17.87
C TYR A 348 -56.08 -17.38 18.40
N THR A 349 -56.73 -16.28 17.99
CA THR A 349 -58.09 -15.96 18.44
C THR A 349 -59.12 -16.99 17.99
N SER A 350 -58.94 -17.56 16.79
CA SER A 350 -59.78 -18.64 16.25
C SER A 350 -59.63 -19.92 17.08
N GLN A 351 -58.39 -20.33 17.38
CA GLN A 351 -58.12 -21.50 18.22
C GLN A 351 -58.66 -21.32 19.64
N LEU A 352 -58.47 -20.15 20.24
CA LEU A 352 -58.99 -19.85 21.57
C LEU A 352 -60.53 -19.90 21.60
N THR A 353 -61.18 -19.41 20.54
CA THR A 353 -62.65 -19.47 20.41
C THR A 353 -63.13 -20.91 20.31
N SER A 354 -62.44 -21.75 19.52
CA SER A 354 -62.74 -23.20 19.43
C SER A 354 -62.58 -23.89 20.78
N LEU A 355 -61.48 -23.63 21.48
CA LEU A 355 -61.19 -24.22 22.80
C LEU A 355 -62.23 -23.79 23.85
N ASN A 356 -62.62 -22.51 23.86
CA ASN A 356 -63.66 -22.00 24.75
C ASN A 356 -65.03 -22.65 24.47
N ALA A 357 -65.34 -22.95 23.20
CA ALA A 357 -66.56 -23.67 22.83
C ALA A 357 -66.52 -25.13 23.32
N GLU A 358 -65.41 -25.83 23.13
CA GLU A 358 -65.20 -27.20 23.64
C GLU A 358 -65.27 -27.25 25.17
N TYR A 359 -64.64 -26.30 25.84
CA TYR A 359 -64.69 -26.17 27.30
C TYR A 359 -66.11 -25.95 27.81
N ALA A 360 -66.92 -25.15 27.11
CA ALA A 360 -68.33 -24.94 27.46
C ALA A 360 -69.14 -26.25 27.39
N ILE A 361 -68.89 -27.09 26.37
CA ILE A 361 -69.52 -28.40 26.24
C ILE A 361 -69.07 -29.33 27.38
N TRP A 362 -67.77 -29.43 27.63
CA TRP A 362 -67.22 -30.26 28.71
C TRP A 362 -67.74 -29.83 30.09
N LYS A 363 -67.84 -28.53 30.35
CA LYS A 363 -68.39 -27.96 31.59
C LYS A 363 -69.84 -28.36 31.80
N THR A 364 -70.64 -28.32 30.73
CA THR A 364 -72.04 -28.74 30.78
C THR A 364 -72.18 -30.23 31.10
N LEU A 365 -71.31 -31.07 30.52
CA LEU A 365 -71.32 -32.52 30.74
C LEU A 365 -70.80 -32.93 32.12
N SER A 366 -69.83 -32.22 32.69
CA SER A 366 -69.17 -32.57 33.96
C SER A 366 -69.86 -32.01 35.21
N GLN A 367 -70.88 -31.15 35.05
CA GLN A 367 -71.61 -30.49 36.15
C GLN A 367 -70.71 -29.71 37.12
N GLN A 368 -69.52 -29.28 36.69
CA GLN A 368 -68.62 -28.53 37.56
C GLN A 368 -68.99 -27.04 37.65
N PRO A 369 -68.96 -26.42 38.85
CA PRO A 369 -69.05 -24.97 38.99
C PRO A 369 -67.77 -24.34 38.44
N GLY A 370 -67.84 -23.84 37.21
CA GLY A 370 -66.63 -23.41 36.49
C GLY A 370 -66.44 -21.90 36.39
N GLU A 371 -65.18 -21.51 36.26
CA GLU A 371 -64.70 -20.17 35.93
C GLU A 371 -65.19 -19.68 34.56
N SER A 372 -65.02 -18.38 34.29
CA SER A 372 -65.33 -17.77 33.00
C SER A 372 -64.35 -18.24 31.90
N PRO A 373 -64.79 -18.28 30.62
CA PRO A 373 -63.91 -18.61 29.50
C PRO A 373 -62.66 -17.72 29.47
N ALA A 374 -61.55 -18.26 28.97
CA ALA A 374 -60.33 -17.50 28.84
C ALA A 374 -60.54 -16.32 27.87
N ALA A 375 -60.25 -15.10 28.33
CA ALA A 375 -60.31 -13.91 27.49
C ALA A 375 -59.15 -13.89 26.48
N SER A 376 -59.40 -13.40 25.27
CA SER A 376 -58.34 -13.24 24.28
C SER A 376 -57.34 -12.16 24.73
N MET A 377 -56.07 -12.43 24.53
CA MET A 377 -55.04 -11.43 24.75
C MET A 377 -55.17 -10.28 23.72
N PRO A 378 -55.01 -9.01 24.10
CA PRO A 378 -54.96 -7.91 23.13
C PRO A 378 -53.79 -8.08 22.15
N PHE A 379 -53.97 -7.71 20.87
CA PHE A 379 -52.94 -7.85 19.83
C PHE A 379 -51.58 -7.29 20.25
N ASN A 380 -51.56 -6.13 20.90
CA ASN A 380 -50.31 -5.49 21.35
C ASN A 380 -49.54 -6.32 22.38
N ASN A 381 -50.22 -7.09 23.22
CA ASN A 381 -49.58 -7.96 24.20
C ASN A 381 -49.14 -9.27 23.53
N TYR A 382 -49.96 -9.83 22.65
CA TYR A 382 -49.63 -11.04 21.88
C TYR A 382 -48.40 -10.85 20.99
N ALA A 383 -48.31 -9.69 20.34
CA ALA A 383 -47.28 -9.41 19.34
C ALA A 383 -45.94 -8.96 19.95
N GLN A 384 -45.77 -8.93 21.27
CA GLN A 384 -44.51 -8.56 21.89
C GLN A 384 -43.50 -9.72 21.90
N PRO A 385 -42.21 -9.46 21.58
CA PRO A 385 -41.60 -8.15 21.25
C PRO A 385 -41.66 -7.77 19.76
N GLY A 386 -42.17 -8.64 18.88
CA GLY A 386 -42.12 -8.49 17.42
C GLY A 386 -42.73 -7.18 16.89
N ILE A 387 -43.77 -6.66 17.54
CA ILE A 387 -44.42 -5.40 17.15
C ILE A 387 -43.48 -4.18 17.25
N TYR A 388 -42.51 -4.21 18.17
CA TYR A 388 -41.50 -3.14 18.29
C TYR A 388 -40.55 -3.12 17.11
N ALA A 389 -40.16 -4.29 16.59
CA ALA A 389 -39.33 -4.38 15.40
C ALA A 389 -40.06 -3.85 14.15
N VAL A 390 -41.36 -4.15 14.04
CA VAL A 390 -42.22 -3.66 12.96
C VAL A 390 -42.33 -2.13 12.98
N TYR A 391 -42.68 -1.54 14.13
CA TYR A 391 -42.79 -0.08 14.24
C TYR A 391 -41.44 0.62 14.08
N GLY A 392 -40.37 0.06 14.68
CA GLY A 392 -39.01 0.58 14.55
C GLY A 392 -38.56 0.61 13.08
N GLY A 393 -38.78 -0.48 12.34
CA GLY A 393 -38.48 -0.53 10.90
C GLY A 393 -39.29 0.48 10.09
N GLY A 394 -40.54 0.75 10.49
CA GLY A 394 -41.41 1.73 9.82
C GLY A 394 -40.88 3.15 9.97
N ILE A 395 -40.57 3.54 11.20
CA ILE A 395 -40.04 4.89 11.51
C ILE A 395 -38.70 5.12 10.83
N VAL A 396 -37.77 4.15 10.94
CA VAL A 396 -36.45 4.25 10.30
C VAL A 396 -36.58 4.28 8.78
N GLY A 397 -37.45 3.44 8.22
CA GLY A 397 -37.72 3.39 6.78
C GLY A 397 -38.22 4.73 6.24
N SER A 398 -39.24 5.32 6.86
CA SER A 398 -39.75 6.65 6.50
C SER A 398 -38.67 7.74 6.61
N GLY A 399 -37.88 7.73 7.68
CA GLY A 399 -36.79 8.69 7.87
C GLY A 399 -35.74 8.63 6.75
N LEU A 400 -35.37 7.43 6.30
CA LEU A 400 -34.42 7.22 5.20
C LEU A 400 -34.99 7.72 3.86
N VAL A 401 -36.26 7.42 3.56
CA VAL A 401 -36.92 7.91 2.33
C VAL A 401 -36.94 9.44 2.30
N LEU A 402 -37.39 10.09 3.38
CA LEU A 402 -37.49 11.54 3.46
C LEU A 402 -36.12 12.22 3.33
N ASN A 403 -35.09 11.67 4.01
CA ASN A 403 -33.73 12.21 3.91
C ASN A 403 -33.15 12.04 2.50
N GLY A 404 -33.38 10.88 1.86
CA GLY A 404 -32.98 10.64 0.48
C GLY A 404 -33.64 11.61 -0.50
N ILE A 405 -34.95 11.84 -0.39
CA ILE A 405 -35.68 12.84 -1.21
C ILE A 405 -35.08 14.24 -1.01
N ARG A 406 -34.86 14.65 0.25
CA ARG A 406 -34.27 15.95 0.58
C ARG A 406 -32.87 16.12 -0.06
N GLN A 407 -32.05 15.08 -0.07
CA GLN A 407 -30.73 15.11 -0.71
C GLN A 407 -30.81 15.19 -2.23
N LEU A 408 -31.78 14.51 -2.86
CA LEU A 408 -32.03 14.63 -4.31
C LEU A 408 -32.43 16.06 -4.69
N LEU A 409 -33.32 16.69 -3.92
CA LEU A 409 -33.75 18.09 -4.13
C LEU A 409 -32.58 19.07 -3.96
N LYS A 410 -31.73 18.88 -2.95
CA LYS A 410 -30.50 19.69 -2.81
C LYS A 410 -29.54 19.50 -3.98
N ALA A 411 -29.45 18.28 -4.53
CA ALA A 411 -28.59 17.97 -5.66
C ALA A 411 -29.13 18.47 -7.02
N SER A 412 -30.44 18.76 -7.14
CA SER A 412 -31.00 19.39 -8.35
C SER A 412 -30.78 20.90 -8.37
N LYS A 413 -30.91 21.59 -7.23
CA LYS A 413 -30.75 23.06 -7.12
C LYS A 413 -29.37 23.56 -7.59
N HIS A 414 -28.31 22.80 -7.38
CA HIS A 414 -26.96 23.17 -7.83
C HIS A 414 -26.70 23.01 -9.33
N ARG A 415 -27.61 22.38 -10.08
CA ARG A 415 -27.43 22.19 -11.53
C ARG A 415 -28.02 23.32 -12.38
N SER A 416 -28.81 24.22 -11.77
CA SER A 416 -29.53 25.30 -12.46
C SER A 416 -28.74 26.60 -12.60
N VAL A 417 -27.49 26.68 -12.11
CA VAL A 417 -26.68 27.91 -12.07
C VAL A 417 -25.37 27.72 -12.87
N ARG A 418 -25.39 26.90 -13.92
CA ARG A 418 -24.25 26.75 -14.84
C ARG A 418 -24.70 26.75 -16.27
#